data_AF-A0A846SNQ1-F1
#
_entry.id   AF-A0A846SNQ1-F1
#
_cell.length_a   1.000
_cell.length_b   1.000
_cell.length_c   1.000
_cell.angle_alpha   90.00
_cell.angle_beta   90.00
_cell.angle_gamma   90.00
#
_symmetry.space_group_name_H-M   'P 1'
#
loop_
_entity.id
_entity.type
_entity.pdbx_description
1 polymer ?
#
loop_
_entity_poly.entity_id
_entity_poly.type
_entity_poly.pdbx_seq_one_letter_code
_entity_poly.pdbx_strand_id
1 'polypeptide(L)'
;MASSNAQLRAVGAPKSAGSRGKPAYSEAFKRDAVAKARAAKSISQVATALGVSRPTLRKWMDAAAPPPMTLVDAARSGNRKAFLQALRDELAEQIAAGMAPRDLPPNVRLLDATMRELDEIEARESEEAADAAAAPDEDLDPEDL
;
A
#
# COMPACT_ATOMS: atom_id res chain seq x y z
N MET A 1 -38.73 11.30 67.23
CA MET A 1 -39.29 11.13 65.87
C MET A 1 -38.18 10.56 65.00
N ALA A 2 -38.25 9.27 64.67
CA ALA A 2 -37.26 8.57 63.86
C ALA A 2 -37.89 8.25 62.50
N SER A 3 -37.33 8.78 61.42
CA SER A 3 -37.76 8.44 60.06
C SER A 3 -36.68 7.60 59.38
N SER A 4 -36.90 6.29 59.43
CA SER A 4 -36.21 5.28 58.62
C SER A 4 -36.60 5.46 57.16
N ASN A 5 -35.64 5.86 56.31
CA ASN A 5 -35.85 5.94 54.87
C ASN A 5 -35.37 4.61 54.25
N ALA A 6 -36.31 3.69 54.04
CA ALA A 6 -36.07 2.38 53.46
C ALA A 6 -35.71 2.52 51.97
N GLN A 7 -34.50 2.09 51.62
CA GLN A 7 -34.05 1.95 50.23
C GLN A 7 -34.83 0.84 49.53
N LEU A 8 -35.70 1.21 48.58
CA LEU A 8 -36.25 0.28 47.59
C LEU A 8 -35.19 0.07 46.49
N ARG A 9 -34.54 -1.10 46.49
CA ARG A 9 -33.71 -1.57 45.39
C ARG A 9 -34.60 -1.98 44.22
N ALA A 10 -34.43 -1.35 43.06
CA ALA A 10 -34.99 -1.84 41.81
C ALA A 10 -34.27 -3.13 41.39
N VAL A 11 -35.04 -4.21 41.33
CA VAL A 11 -34.67 -5.52 40.78
C VAL A 11 -34.62 -5.42 39.26
N GLY A 12 -33.52 -5.91 38.67
CA GLY A 12 -33.52 -6.41 37.29
C GLY A 12 -33.41 -5.38 36.17
N ALA A 13 -32.24 -4.79 35.98
CA ALA A 13 -31.85 -4.33 34.65
C ALA A 13 -31.50 -5.57 33.79
N PRO A 14 -32.07 -5.75 32.59
CA PRO A 14 -31.69 -6.87 31.74
C PRO A 14 -30.22 -6.71 31.33
N LYS A 15 -29.44 -7.79 31.47
CA LYS A 15 -28.08 -7.92 30.92
C LYS A 15 -28.12 -7.45 29.46
N SER A 16 -27.36 -6.39 29.17
CA SER A 16 -27.14 -5.88 27.82
C SER A 16 -26.84 -7.05 26.88
N ALA A 17 -27.66 -7.20 25.84
CA ALA A 17 -27.45 -8.17 24.79
C ALA A 17 -26.01 -8.02 24.28
N GLY A 18 -25.18 -9.02 24.56
CA GLY A 18 -23.81 -9.06 24.06
C GLY A 18 -23.85 -8.85 22.55
N SER A 19 -23.07 -7.89 22.06
CA SER A 19 -22.89 -7.67 20.64
C SER A 19 -22.61 -9.02 19.99
N ARG A 20 -23.54 -9.54 19.18
CA ARG A 20 -23.27 -10.70 18.33
C ARG A 20 -22.10 -10.28 17.45
N GLY A 21 -20.90 -10.71 17.83
CA GLY A 21 -19.68 -10.38 17.13
C GLY A 21 -19.92 -10.71 15.66
N LYS A 22 -19.77 -9.72 14.78
CA LYS A 22 -19.85 -9.96 13.34
C LYS A 22 -18.91 -11.13 13.05
N PRO A 23 -19.37 -12.18 12.35
CA PRO A 23 -18.53 -13.34 12.08
C PRO A 23 -17.23 -12.85 11.47
N ALA A 24 -16.12 -13.15 12.13
CA ALA A 24 -14.81 -12.77 11.66
C ALA A 24 -14.57 -13.43 10.30
N TYR A 25 -14.14 -12.64 9.32
CA TYR A 25 -13.76 -13.15 8.02
C TYR A 25 -12.69 -14.24 8.16
N SER A 26 -12.86 -15.35 7.46
CA SER A 26 -11.88 -16.45 7.48
C SER A 26 -10.55 -16.01 6.87
N GLU A 27 -9.45 -16.57 7.35
CA GLU A 27 -8.11 -16.25 6.84
C GLU A 27 -7.95 -16.62 5.35
N ALA A 28 -8.58 -17.71 4.92
CA ALA A 28 -8.62 -18.10 3.51
C ALA A 28 -9.28 -17.03 2.63
N PHE A 29 -10.41 -16.49 3.10
CA PHE A 29 -11.12 -15.41 2.39
C PHE A 29 -10.29 -14.13 2.34
N LYS A 30 -9.62 -13.75 3.44
CA LYS A 30 -8.75 -12.56 3.45
C LYS A 30 -7.62 -12.67 2.43
N ARG A 31 -6.97 -13.84 2.33
CA ARG A 31 -5.90 -14.08 1.35
C ARG A 31 -6.41 -14.00 -0.09
N ASP A 32 -7.53 -14.65 -0.39
CA ASP A 32 -8.15 -14.60 -1.72
C ASP A 32 -8.57 -13.17 -2.09
N ALA A 33 -9.16 -12.43 -1.14
CA ALA A 33 -9.53 -11.03 -1.32
C ALA A 33 -8.31 -10.14 -1.61
N VAL A 34 -7.20 -10.33 -0.89
CA VAL A 34 -5.95 -9.60 -1.12
C VAL A 34 -5.34 -9.96 -2.48
N ALA A 35 -5.33 -11.24 -2.86
CA ALA A 35 -4.82 -11.67 -4.16
C ALA A 35 -5.61 -11.03 -5.32
N LYS A 36 -6.95 -11.04 -5.24
CA LYS A 36 -7.83 -10.38 -6.21
C LYS A 36 -7.61 -8.88 -6.24
N ALA A 37 -7.42 -8.24 -5.08
CA ALA A 37 -7.16 -6.81 -5.00
C ALA A 37 -5.82 -6.41 -5.63
N ARG A 38 -4.78 -7.25 -5.49
CA ARG A 38 -3.45 -7.00 -6.09
C ARG A 38 -3.44 -7.17 -7.61
N ALA A 39 -4.23 -8.11 -8.14
CA ALA A 39 -4.35 -8.34 -9.58
C ALA A 39 -5.28 -7.33 -10.28
N ALA A 40 -6.13 -6.62 -9.52
CA ALA A 40 -7.13 -5.72 -10.07
C ALA A 40 -6.61 -4.30 -10.29
N LYS A 41 -7.14 -3.63 -11.33
CA LYS A 41 -6.90 -2.21 -11.59
C LYS A 41 -7.55 -1.28 -10.55
N SER A 42 -8.59 -1.73 -9.84
CA SER A 42 -9.36 -0.92 -8.89
C SER A 42 -9.72 -1.67 -7.61
N ILE A 43 -9.14 -1.23 -6.48
CA ILE A 43 -9.42 -1.77 -5.14
C ILE A 43 -10.89 -1.54 -4.75
N SER A 44 -11.46 -0.38 -5.11
CA SER A 44 -12.87 -0.06 -4.80
C SER A 44 -13.85 -1.02 -5.47
N GLN A 45 -13.55 -1.44 -6.70
CA GLN A 45 -14.37 -2.41 -7.44
C GLN A 45 -14.29 -3.79 -6.78
N VAL A 46 -13.10 -4.23 -6.38
CA VAL A 46 -12.92 -5.51 -5.67
C VAL A 46 -13.62 -5.49 -4.31
N ALA A 47 -13.49 -4.41 -3.54
CA ALA A 47 -14.18 -4.23 -2.27
C ALA A 47 -15.71 -4.36 -2.43
N THR A 48 -16.26 -3.68 -3.44
CA THR A 48 -17.70 -3.73 -3.76
C THR A 48 -18.14 -5.13 -4.18
N ALA A 49 -17.37 -5.80 -5.05
CA ALA A 49 -17.67 -7.14 -5.53
C ALA A 49 -17.62 -8.21 -4.41
N LEU A 50 -16.74 -8.03 -3.41
CA LEU A 50 -16.61 -8.94 -2.27
C LEU A 50 -17.54 -8.59 -1.09
N GLY A 51 -18.28 -7.48 -1.17
CA GLY A 51 -19.13 -7.00 -0.06
C GLY A 51 -18.31 -6.58 1.18
N VAL A 52 -17.06 -6.18 1.00
CA VAL A 52 -16.15 -5.74 2.07
C VAL A 52 -15.91 -4.24 1.96
N SER A 53 -15.82 -3.55 3.09
CA SER A 53 -15.48 -2.12 3.04
C SER A 53 -14.07 -1.91 2.49
N ARG A 54 -13.88 -0.86 1.68
CA ARG A 54 -12.56 -0.46 1.15
C ARG A 54 -11.48 -0.32 2.25
N PRO A 55 -11.73 0.32 3.42
CA PRO A 55 -10.73 0.39 4.48
C PRO A 55 -10.42 -0.98 5.11
N THR A 56 -11.39 -1.89 5.20
CA THR A 56 -11.14 -3.27 5.66
C THR A 56 -10.23 -4.03 4.71
N LEU A 57 -10.51 -3.95 3.39
CA LEU A 57 -9.68 -4.59 2.38
C LEU A 57 -8.26 -4.01 2.37
N ARG A 58 -8.12 -2.69 2.51
CA ARG A 58 -6.81 -2.02 2.62
C ARG A 58 -6.02 -2.51 3.83
N LYS A 59 -6.65 -2.60 5.00
CA LYS A 59 -6.03 -3.16 6.21
C LYS A 59 -5.51 -4.58 6.00
N TRP A 60 -6.23 -5.42 5.26
CA TRP A 60 -5.76 -6.77 4.95
C TRP A 60 -4.61 -6.77 3.95
N MET A 61 -4.62 -5.87 2.96
CA MET A 61 -3.50 -5.72 2.02
C MET A 61 -2.23 -5.27 2.72
N ASP A 62 -2.35 -4.34 3.68
CA ASP A 62 -1.23 -3.84 4.49
C ASP A 62 -0.70 -4.94 5.42
N ALA A 63 -1.59 -5.69 6.09
CA ALA A 63 -1.20 -6.81 6.95
C ALA A 63 -0.59 -8.00 6.18
N ALA A 64 -0.94 -8.16 4.92
CA ALA A 64 -0.39 -9.17 4.02
C ALA A 64 0.79 -8.65 3.18
N ALA A 65 1.20 -7.39 3.37
CA ALA A 65 2.38 -6.85 2.70
C ALA A 65 3.59 -7.70 3.11
N PRO A 66 4.45 -8.09 2.15
CA PRO A 66 5.72 -8.72 2.50
C PRO A 66 6.49 -7.77 3.44
N PRO A 67 7.28 -8.31 4.39
CA PRO A 67 8.14 -7.48 5.20
C PRO A 67 9.00 -6.60 4.29
N PRO A 68 9.25 -5.33 4.64
CA PRO A 68 10.12 -4.47 3.85
C PRO A 68 11.46 -5.18 3.67
N MET A 69 11.93 -5.23 2.43
CA MET A 69 13.24 -5.80 2.13
C MET A 69 14.31 -4.95 2.81
N THR A 70 15.31 -5.61 3.39
CA THR A 70 16.48 -4.88 3.88
C THR A 70 17.20 -4.24 2.69
N LEU A 71 17.95 -3.16 2.92
CA LEU A 71 18.70 -2.48 1.85
C LEU A 71 19.63 -3.45 1.11
N VAL A 72 20.26 -4.39 1.84
CA VAL A 72 21.16 -5.40 1.29
C VAL A 72 20.42 -6.40 0.39
N ASP A 73 19.25 -6.88 0.82
CA ASP A 73 18.45 -7.82 0.04
C ASP A 73 17.87 -7.16 -1.20
N ALA A 74 17.44 -5.91 -1.07
CA ALA A 74 16.93 -5.11 -2.17
C ALA A 74 18.03 -4.80 -3.20
N ALA A 75 19.26 -4.48 -2.77
CA ALA A 75 20.41 -4.29 -3.65
C ALA A 75 20.77 -5.58 -4.43
N ARG A 76 20.71 -6.74 -3.76
CA ARG A 76 20.98 -8.04 -4.39
C ARG A 76 19.88 -8.48 -5.35
N SER A 77 18.64 -8.03 -5.15
CA SER A 77 17.51 -8.42 -5.99
C SER A 77 17.56 -7.85 -7.42
N GLY A 78 18.38 -6.82 -7.66
CA GLY A 78 18.39 -6.08 -8.92
C GLY A 78 17.11 -5.26 -9.17
N ASN A 79 16.12 -5.32 -8.27
CA ASN A 79 14.89 -4.55 -8.36
C ASN A 79 15.14 -3.13 -7.83
N ARG A 80 15.38 -2.19 -8.76
CA ARG A 80 15.68 -0.79 -8.45
C ARG A 80 14.63 -0.13 -7.55
N LYS A 81 13.34 -0.42 -7.77
CA LYS A 81 12.25 0.12 -6.94
C LYS A 81 12.32 -0.38 -5.49
N ALA A 82 12.58 -1.67 -5.31
CA ALA A 82 12.73 -2.24 -3.97
C ALA A 82 13.95 -1.65 -3.25
N PHE A 83 15.06 -1.46 -3.97
CA PHE A 83 16.27 -0.84 -3.42
C PHE A 83 16.02 0.59 -2.93
N LEU A 84 15.33 1.40 -3.73
CA LEU A 84 14.99 2.77 -3.36
C LEU A 84 14.04 2.85 -2.16
N GLN A 85 13.07 1.93 -2.07
CA GLN A 85 12.17 1.84 -0.91
C GLN A 85 12.94 1.49 0.37
N ALA A 86 13.81 0.49 0.30
CA ALA A 86 14.64 0.11 1.43
C ALA A 86 15.60 1.23 1.86
N LEU A 87 16.17 1.98 0.90
CA LEU A 87 17.05 3.10 1.18
C LEU A 87 16.31 4.26 1.86
N ARG A 88 15.10 4.57 1.40
CA ARG A 88 14.24 5.57 2.03
C ARG A 88 13.93 5.20 3.48
N ASP A 89 13.59 3.94 3.72
CA ASP A 89 13.20 3.46 5.05
C ASP A 89 14.40 3.49 6.00
N GLU A 90 15.59 3.09 5.55
CA GLU A 90 16.86 3.21 6.29
C GLU A 90 17.19 4.66 6.65
N LEU A 91 17.07 5.60 5.70
CA LEU A 91 17.32 7.02 5.96
C LEU A 91 16.30 7.61 6.95
N ALA A 92 15.04 7.20 6.87
CA ALA A 92 14.02 7.62 7.83
C ALA A 92 14.35 7.13 9.25
N GLU A 93 14.86 5.91 9.39
CA GLU A 93 15.35 5.39 10.67
C GLU A 93 16.57 6.17 11.19
N GLN A 94 17.53 6.51 10.33
CA GLN A 94 18.71 7.30 10.71
C GLN A 94 18.33 8.72 11.17
N ILE A 95 17.37 9.36 10.49
CA ILE A 95 16.81 10.65 10.91
C ILE A 95 16.05 10.53 12.23
N ALA A 96 15.23 9.49 12.40
CA ALA A 96 14.51 9.23 13.65
C ALA A 96 15.48 8.95 14.82
N ALA A 97 16.64 8.36 14.54
CA ALA A 97 17.74 8.17 15.49
C ALA A 97 18.52 9.46 15.81
N GLY A 98 18.15 10.60 15.22
CA GLY A 98 18.70 11.91 15.55
C GLY A 98 19.88 12.35 14.69
N MET A 99 20.16 11.67 13.58
CA MET A 99 21.19 12.11 12.63
C MET A 99 20.70 13.34 11.86
N ALA A 100 21.49 14.42 11.85
CA ALA A 100 21.11 15.61 11.11
C ALA A 100 21.24 15.35 9.60
N PRO A 101 20.37 15.92 8.75
CA PRO A 101 20.40 15.71 7.29
C PRO A 101 21.74 16.05 6.60
N ARG A 102 22.59 16.85 7.27
CA ARG A 102 23.92 17.24 6.80
C ARG A 102 25.00 16.20 7.08
N ASP A 103 24.77 15.32 8.05
CA ASP A 103 25.65 14.23 8.44
C ASP A 103 25.28 12.91 7.73
N LEU A 104 24.16 12.92 6.99
CA LEU A 104 23.80 11.83 6.11
C LEU A 104 24.89 11.67 5.03
N PRO A 105 25.27 10.42 4.70
CA PRO A 105 26.34 10.19 3.75
C PRO A 105 26.04 10.80 2.36
N PRO A 106 27.06 11.20 1.58
CA PRO A 106 26.93 11.85 0.26
C PRO A 106 26.04 11.10 -0.74
N ASN A 107 25.75 9.83 -0.43
CA ASN A 107 24.79 8.93 -1.04
C ASN A 107 23.39 9.55 -1.22
N VAL A 108 22.96 10.48 -0.36
CA VAL A 108 21.64 11.14 -0.48
C VAL A 108 21.62 12.18 -1.60
N ARG A 109 22.72 12.90 -1.84
CA ARG A 109 22.84 13.82 -2.99
C ARG A 109 22.95 13.06 -4.30
N LEU A 110 23.66 11.93 -4.27
CA LEU A 110 23.71 11.01 -5.40
C LEU A 110 22.32 10.41 -5.66
N LEU A 111 21.56 10.09 -4.62
CA LEU A 111 20.18 9.62 -4.72
C LEU A 111 19.28 10.67 -5.40
N ASP A 112 19.26 11.92 -4.94
CA ASP A 112 18.46 13.00 -5.56
C ASP A 112 18.83 13.19 -7.05
N ALA A 113 20.12 13.15 -7.38
CA ALA A 113 20.59 13.24 -8.76
C ALA A 113 20.10 12.05 -9.61
N THR A 114 20.19 10.83 -9.07
CA THR A 114 19.72 9.61 -9.76
C THR A 114 18.20 9.51 -9.84
N MET A 115 17.45 10.10 -8.90
CA MET A 115 15.98 10.19 -8.95
C MET A 115 15.55 11.15 -10.05
N ARG A 116 16.23 12.28 -10.20
CA ARG A 116 15.98 13.21 -11.30
C ARG A 116 16.28 12.59 -12.68
N GLU A 117 17.40 11.89 -12.81
CA GLU A 117 17.77 11.21 -14.06
C GLU A 117 16.76 10.11 -14.44
N LEU A 118 16.13 9.46 -13.44
CA LEU A 118 15.05 8.49 -13.66
C LEU A 118 13.78 9.12 -14.21
N ASP A 119 13.32 10.22 -13.60
CA ASP A 119 12.12 10.93 -14.06
C ASP A 119 12.31 11.42 -15.52
N GLU A 120 13.53 11.81 -15.89
CA GLU A 120 13.88 12.23 -17.25
C GLU A 120 13.88 11.07 -18.26
N ILE A 121 14.26 9.85 -17.84
CA ILE A 121 14.20 8.65 -18.69
C ILE A 121 12.74 8.20 -18.85
N GLU A 122 11.97 8.13 -17.78
CA GLU A 122 10.55 7.74 -17.84
C GLU A 122 9.74 8.70 -18.72
N ALA A 123 10.01 10.01 -18.62
CA ALA A 123 9.39 11.00 -19.50
C ALA A 123 9.71 10.72 -20.97
N ARG A 124 10.99 10.47 -21.30
CA ARG A 124 11.42 10.17 -22.67
C ARG A 124 10.82 8.87 -23.21
N GLU A 125 10.84 7.80 -22.43
CA GLU A 125 10.22 6.53 -22.83
C GLU A 125 8.71 6.68 -23.04
N SER A 126 8.05 7.51 -22.23
CA SER A 126 6.63 7.81 -22.42
C SER A 126 6.35 8.61 -23.69
N GLU A 127 7.23 9.55 -24.04
CA GLU A 127 7.15 10.33 -25.28
C GLU A 127 7.44 9.45 -26.50
N GLU A 128 8.50 8.62 -26.47
CA GLU A 128 8.85 7.68 -27.54
C GLU A 128 7.75 6.63 -27.75
N ALA A 129 7.13 6.13 -26.69
CA ALA A 129 6.00 5.21 -26.78
C ALA A 129 4.74 5.88 -27.36
N ALA A 130 4.53 7.16 -27.04
CA ALA A 130 3.43 7.94 -27.62
C ALA A 130 3.66 8.22 -29.11
N ASP A 131 4.88 8.58 -29.50
CA ASP A 131 5.26 8.81 -30.90
C ASP A 131 5.18 7.51 -31.72
N ALA A 132 5.66 6.39 -31.18
CA ALA A 132 5.55 5.08 -31.83
C ALA A 132 4.10 4.62 -31.99
N ALA A 133 3.20 4.97 -31.06
CA ALA A 133 1.77 4.70 -31.17
C ALA A 133 1.02 5.67 -32.10
N ALA A 134 1.60 6.83 -32.39
CA ALA A 134 1.04 7.85 -33.28
C ALA A 134 1.50 7.69 -34.74
N ALA A 135 2.54 6.89 -34.99
CA ALA A 135 2.91 6.49 -36.34
C ALA A 135 1.73 5.73 -36.98
N PRO A 136 1.13 6.24 -38.06
CA PRO A 136 0.15 5.46 -38.80
C PRO A 136 0.84 4.20 -39.31
N ASP A 137 0.21 3.04 -39.12
CA ASP A 137 0.62 1.81 -39.79
C ASP A 137 0.53 2.07 -41.30
N GLU A 138 1.65 2.44 -41.94
CA GLU A 138 1.77 2.37 -43.38
C GLU A 138 1.75 0.89 -43.73
N ASP A 139 0.56 0.38 -44.03
CA ASP A 139 0.37 -0.87 -44.76
C ASP A 139 1.20 -0.73 -46.05
N LEU A 140 2.44 -1.22 -46.03
CA LEU A 140 3.27 -1.35 -47.22
C LEU A 140 2.57 -2.36 -48.13
N ASP A 141 1.73 -1.84 -49.03
CA ASP A 141 1.04 -2.65 -50.02
C ASP A 141 2.09 -3.34 -50.90
N PRO A 142 2.11 -4.68 -50.98
CA PRO A 142 3.11 -5.41 -51.74
C PRO A 142 3.02 -5.19 -53.26
N GLU A 143 2.07 -4.38 -53.73
CA GLU A 143 1.90 -4.00 -55.14
C GLU A 143 2.67 -2.71 -55.52
N ASP A 144 3.27 -1.98 -54.56
CA ASP A 144 4.01 -0.73 -54.79
C ASP A 144 5.56 -0.89 -54.86
N LEU A 145 6.08 -2.13 -54.90
CA LEU A 145 7.52 -2.47 -55.11
C LEU A 145 7.78 -3.04 -56.52
#